data_AF-A0A9P4I768-F1
#
_entry.id   AF-A0A9P4I768-F1
#
_cell.length_a   1.000
_cell.length_b   1.000
_cell.length_c   1.000
_cell.angle_alpha   90.00
_cell.angle_beta   90.00
_cell.angle_gamma   90.00
#
_symmetry.space_group_name_H-M   'P 1'
#
loop_
_entity.id
_entity.type
_entity.pdbx_description
1 polymer ?
#
loop_
_entity_poly.entity_id
_entity_poly.type
_entity_poly.pdbx_seq_one_letter_code
_entity_poly.pdbx_strand_id
1 'polypeptide(L)'
;MANSTETLAVQRALLMPEVLSAIFKWIHEDNASFWYAKDGHRDTHYRYGREGVLVRCGLVNRLWFKEAMRCLWMEPNVGFFRQCNLPALFAKINPSRRQFYADFIKKAVLVTISDSRDPDSPLCAVIFPKLEALKLVLDGYCDGFYVPKVNCPKLTNLEIDPPYESEPEESFGITRDEMDIILDQIPNVFPSLEYISFLNCVKINSGALKHLAERLPHFKDLDESEVRTSTEDDSDG
;
A
#
# COMPACT_ATOMS: atom_id res chain seq x y z
N MET A 1 2.97 -41.67 -22.30
CA MET A 1 4.06 -41.85 -21.33
C MET A 1 4.96 -40.63 -21.47
N ALA A 2 4.94 -39.69 -20.53
CA ALA A 2 5.86 -38.56 -20.57
C ALA A 2 7.30 -39.09 -20.43
N ASN A 3 8.24 -38.58 -21.22
CA ASN A 3 9.60 -39.09 -21.27
C ASN A 3 10.29 -38.81 -19.92
N SER A 4 10.96 -39.80 -19.33
CA SER A 4 11.60 -39.68 -18.00
C SER A 4 12.59 -38.51 -17.91
N THR A 5 13.24 -38.19 -19.03
CA THR A 5 14.13 -37.03 -19.20
C THR A 5 13.41 -35.68 -19.14
N GLU A 6 12.19 -35.58 -19.69
CA GLU A 6 11.37 -34.36 -19.62
C GLU A 6 10.91 -34.10 -18.20
N THR A 7 10.56 -35.16 -17.46
CA THR A 7 10.16 -35.06 -16.05
C THR A 7 11.32 -34.53 -15.20
N LEU A 8 12.55 -34.97 -15.48
CA LEU A 8 13.78 -34.46 -14.85
C LEU A 8 14.09 -33.01 -15.23
N ALA A 9 13.90 -32.62 -16.49
CA ALA A 9 14.14 -31.24 -16.95
C ALA A 9 13.16 -30.25 -16.29
N VAL A 10 11.87 -30.61 -16.24
CA VAL A 10 10.83 -29.80 -15.58
C VAL A 10 11.10 -29.69 -14.08
N GLN A 11 11.43 -30.79 -13.42
CA GLN A 11 11.78 -30.77 -12.00
C GLN A 11 13.01 -29.89 -11.72
N ARG A 12 14.04 -29.96 -12.56
CA ARG A 12 15.22 -29.09 -12.44
C ARG A 12 14.87 -27.61 -12.64
N ALA A 13 14.04 -27.29 -13.63
CA ALA A 13 13.59 -25.92 -13.88
C ALA A 13 12.81 -25.36 -12.67
N LEU A 14 11.95 -26.16 -12.02
CA LEU A 14 11.21 -25.76 -10.82
C LEU A 14 12.04 -25.67 -9.53
N LEU A 15 13.34 -25.95 -9.62
CA LEU A 15 14.34 -25.69 -8.57
C LEU A 15 15.18 -24.43 -8.85
N MET A 16 14.97 -23.76 -9.99
CA MET A 16 15.66 -22.52 -10.33
C MET A 16 14.88 -21.32 -9.77
N PRO A 17 15.50 -20.46 -8.93
CA PRO A 17 14.85 -19.27 -8.39
C PRO A 17 14.31 -18.33 -9.48
N GLU A 18 15.02 -18.19 -10.60
CA GLU A 18 14.67 -17.29 -11.69
C GLU A 18 13.39 -17.73 -12.39
N VAL A 19 13.25 -19.04 -12.62
CA VAL A 19 12.06 -19.64 -13.22
C VAL A 19 10.86 -19.48 -12.29
N LEU A 20 11.04 -19.76 -11.00
CA LEU A 20 9.98 -19.57 -9.99
C LEU A 20 9.58 -18.10 -9.86
N SER A 21 10.55 -17.19 -9.87
CA SER A 21 10.33 -15.75 -9.84
C SER A 21 9.49 -15.30 -11.04
N ALA A 22 9.77 -15.80 -12.25
CA ALA A 22 8.99 -15.48 -13.44
C ALA A 22 7.55 -16.01 -13.35
N ILE A 23 7.38 -17.26 -12.89
CA ILE A 23 6.05 -17.87 -12.70
C ILE A 23 5.24 -17.08 -11.65
N PHE A 24 5.82 -16.79 -10.49
CA PHE A 24 5.11 -16.11 -9.41
C PHE A 24 4.84 -14.63 -9.72
N LYS A 25 5.70 -13.99 -10.51
CA LYS A 25 5.41 -12.66 -11.05
C LYS A 25 4.20 -12.70 -11.97
N TRP A 26 4.12 -13.66 -12.90
CA TRP A 26 2.96 -13.82 -13.77
C TRP A 26 1.67 -14.05 -12.96
N ILE A 27 1.71 -14.90 -11.92
CA ILE A 27 0.56 -15.11 -11.02
C ILE A 27 0.18 -13.81 -10.30
N HIS A 28 1.16 -13.02 -9.85
CA HIS A 28 0.91 -11.75 -9.17
C HIS A 28 0.26 -10.71 -10.10
N GLU A 29 0.61 -10.70 -11.38
CA GLU A 29 0.06 -9.76 -12.37
C GLU A 29 -1.33 -10.19 -12.88
N ASP A 30 -1.74 -11.44 -12.65
CA ASP A 30 -3.05 -11.96 -13.06
C ASP A 30 -4.19 -11.48 -12.13
N ASN A 31 -4.78 -10.34 -12.50
CA ASN A 31 -5.91 -9.72 -11.82
C ASN A 31 -7.29 -10.25 -12.26
N ALA A 32 -7.35 -11.10 -13.28
CA ALA A 32 -8.60 -11.55 -13.89
C ALA A 32 -9.04 -12.94 -13.42
N SER A 33 -8.08 -13.79 -13.06
CA SER A 33 -8.36 -15.18 -12.73
C SER A 33 -8.80 -15.39 -11.29
N PHE A 34 -9.76 -16.29 -11.14
CA PHE A 34 -10.16 -16.82 -9.86
C PHE A 34 -10.18 -18.33 -9.91
N TRP A 35 -9.74 -18.95 -8.82
CA TRP A 35 -9.53 -20.39 -8.75
C TRP A 35 -10.43 -20.99 -7.68
N TYR A 36 -10.79 -22.25 -7.86
CA TYR A 36 -11.63 -22.98 -6.91
C TYR A 36 -10.80 -24.02 -6.16
N ALA A 37 -10.94 -24.06 -4.84
CA ALA A 37 -10.44 -25.15 -4.01
C ALA A 37 -11.62 -25.88 -3.37
N LYS A 38 -11.55 -27.21 -3.35
CA LYS A 38 -12.45 -28.04 -2.53
C LYS A 38 -11.91 -28.04 -1.10
N ASP A 39 -12.76 -27.69 -0.14
CA ASP A 39 -12.48 -27.93 1.27
C ASP A 39 -12.98 -29.34 1.64
N GLY A 40 -12.16 -30.12 2.34
CA GLY A 40 -12.41 -31.55 2.61
C GLY A 40 -13.61 -31.86 3.49
N HIS A 41 -14.34 -30.84 3.95
CA HIS A 41 -15.43 -30.97 4.91
C HIS A 41 -16.81 -30.54 4.41
N ARG A 42 -16.94 -29.88 3.25
CA ARG A 42 -18.23 -29.52 2.61
C ARG A 42 -18.02 -29.38 1.09
N ASP A 43 -19.04 -29.67 0.28
CA ASP A 43 -19.07 -29.42 -1.18
C ASP A 43 -18.99 -27.92 -1.57
N THR A 44 -18.62 -27.04 -0.65
CA THR A 44 -18.42 -25.62 -0.88
C THR A 44 -17.07 -25.39 -1.55
N HIS A 45 -17.09 -24.89 -2.78
CA HIS A 45 -15.90 -24.47 -3.50
C HIS A 45 -15.53 -23.07 -2.99
N TYR A 46 -14.35 -22.92 -2.38
CA TYR A 46 -13.88 -21.58 -2.01
C TYR A 46 -13.17 -20.94 -3.20
N ARG A 47 -13.61 -19.75 -3.59
CA ARG A 47 -12.99 -18.94 -4.65
C ARG A 47 -11.81 -18.18 -4.06
N TYR A 48 -10.62 -18.31 -4.64
CA TYR A 48 -9.44 -17.57 -4.23
C TYR A 48 -8.75 -16.92 -5.43
N GLY A 49 -8.25 -15.71 -5.22
CA GLY A 49 -7.48 -14.95 -6.20
C GLY A 49 -5.98 -15.30 -6.16
N ARG A 50 -5.18 -14.46 -6.82
CA ARG A 50 -3.71 -14.58 -6.90
C ARG A 50 -3.02 -14.75 -5.54
N GLU A 51 -3.50 -14.08 -4.49
CA GLU A 51 -2.92 -14.14 -3.15
C GLU A 51 -3.04 -15.56 -2.58
N GLY A 52 -4.20 -16.19 -2.78
CA GLY A 52 -4.43 -17.57 -2.36
C GLY A 52 -3.58 -18.57 -3.14
N VAL A 53 -3.31 -18.32 -4.43
CA VAL A 53 -2.39 -19.14 -5.23
C VAL A 53 -0.97 -19.02 -4.67
N LEU A 54 -0.46 -17.80 -4.47
CA LEU A 54 0.89 -17.55 -3.97
C LEU A 54 1.09 -18.13 -2.56
N VAL A 55 0.10 -18.01 -1.66
CA VAL A 55 0.16 -18.65 -0.34
C VAL A 55 0.35 -20.17 -0.48
N ARG A 56 -0.41 -20.83 -1.37
CA ARG A 56 -0.28 -22.28 -1.60
C ARG A 56 1.07 -22.66 -2.20
N CYS A 57 1.57 -21.87 -3.16
CA CYS A 57 2.92 -22.05 -3.70
C CYS A 57 3.98 -21.98 -2.58
N GLY A 58 3.82 -21.03 -1.65
CA GLY A 58 4.74 -20.89 -0.53
C GLY A 58 4.79 -22.09 0.42
N LEU A 59 3.79 -22.98 0.40
CA LEU A 59 3.74 -24.18 1.26
C LEU A 59 4.51 -25.37 0.68
N VAL A 60 4.97 -25.31 -0.58
CA VAL A 60 5.58 -26.46 -1.26
C VAL A 60 6.94 -26.81 -0.68
N ASN A 61 7.87 -25.84 -0.60
CA ASN A 61 9.20 -26.01 -0.01
C ASN A 61 9.81 -24.63 0.32
N ARG A 62 11.00 -24.60 0.93
CA ARG A 62 11.68 -23.36 1.34
C ARG A 62 12.01 -22.41 0.18
N LEU A 63 12.37 -22.94 -0.98
CA LEU A 63 12.68 -22.13 -2.16
C LEU A 63 11.42 -21.44 -2.67
N TRP A 64 10.34 -22.21 -2.84
CA TRP A 64 9.04 -21.69 -3.26
C TRP A 64 8.48 -20.70 -2.25
N PHE A 65 8.64 -20.97 -0.95
CA PHE A 65 8.28 -20.03 0.11
C PHE A 65 8.93 -18.67 -0.10
N LYS A 66 10.25 -18.63 -0.28
CA LYS A 66 10.98 -17.37 -0.43
C LYS A 66 10.50 -16.56 -1.65
N GLU A 67 10.38 -17.21 -2.81
CA GLU A 67 9.95 -16.52 -4.03
C GLU A 67 8.47 -16.14 -3.99
N ALA A 68 7.60 -17.00 -3.46
CA ALA A 68 6.17 -16.70 -3.38
C ALA A 68 5.89 -15.57 -2.38
N MET A 69 6.56 -15.56 -1.22
CA MET A 69 6.41 -14.48 -0.24
C MET A 69 6.92 -13.15 -0.80
N ARG A 70 8.01 -13.17 -1.58
CA ARG A 70 8.51 -11.96 -2.26
C ARG A 70 7.45 -11.33 -3.16
N CYS A 71 6.70 -12.14 -3.92
CA CYS A 71 5.63 -11.64 -4.79
C CYS A 71 4.38 -11.25 -3.99
N LEU A 72 3.97 -12.05 -3.01
CA LEU A 72 2.79 -11.80 -2.20
C LEU A 72 2.89 -10.49 -1.40
N TRP A 73 4.08 -10.19 -0.86
CA TRP A 73 4.34 -9.02 -0.02
C TRP A 73 4.92 -7.84 -0.79
N MET A 74 5.02 -7.90 -2.12
CA MET A 74 5.54 -6.77 -2.90
C MET A 74 4.63 -5.54 -2.80
N GLU A 75 3.31 -5.79 -2.85
CA GLU A 75 2.27 -4.77 -2.85
C GLU A 75 1.08 -5.28 -2.00
N PRO A 76 1.24 -5.39 -0.67
CA PRO A 76 0.22 -6.00 0.17
C PRO A 76 -1.06 -5.15 0.14
N ASN A 77 -2.10 -5.72 -0.48
CA ASN A 77 -3.45 -5.17 -0.54
C ASN A 77 -3.54 -3.69 -0.95
N VAL A 78 -3.04 -3.33 -2.13
CA VAL A 78 -3.32 -2.02 -2.78
C VAL A 78 -4.77 -1.99 -3.35
N GLY A 79 -5.73 -2.61 -2.65
CA GLY A 79 -7.13 -2.72 -3.05
C GLY A 79 -8.04 -1.85 -2.16
N PHE A 80 -9.20 -1.48 -2.71
CA PHE A 80 -10.20 -0.47 -2.29
C PHE A 80 -10.72 -0.45 -0.83
N PHE A 81 -10.13 -1.15 0.13
CA PHE A 81 -10.64 -1.23 1.51
C PHE A 81 -9.71 -0.59 2.54
N ARG A 82 -10.30 0.22 3.43
CA ARG A 82 -9.64 0.80 4.63
C ARG A 82 -8.95 -0.23 5.54
N GLN A 83 -9.24 -1.51 5.36
CA GLN A 83 -8.64 -2.63 6.10
C GLN A 83 -7.19 -2.94 5.66
N CYS A 84 -6.69 -2.27 4.62
CA CYS A 84 -5.38 -2.50 4.02
C CYS A 84 -4.28 -1.59 4.59
N ASN A 85 -4.42 -1.18 5.85
CA ASN A 85 -3.46 -0.31 6.53
C ASN A 85 -2.19 -1.05 6.99
N LEU A 86 -1.02 -0.51 6.67
CA LEU A 86 0.28 -1.13 6.98
C LEU A 86 0.50 -1.45 8.47
N PRO A 87 0.29 -0.52 9.44
CA PRO A 87 0.29 -0.83 10.87
C PRO A 87 -0.63 -2.00 11.25
N ALA A 88 -1.87 -2.03 10.76
CA ALA A 88 -2.84 -3.08 11.08
C ALA A 88 -2.42 -4.45 10.54
N LEU A 89 -1.77 -4.47 9.36
CA LEU A 89 -1.18 -5.68 8.78
C LEU A 89 -0.03 -6.20 9.65
N PHE A 90 0.88 -5.31 10.06
CA PHE A 90 2.07 -5.66 10.84
C PHE A 90 1.77 -6.00 12.30
N ALA A 91 0.67 -5.48 12.85
CA ALA A 91 0.19 -5.83 14.19
C ALA A 91 -0.13 -7.33 14.30
N LYS A 92 -0.56 -7.97 13.20
CA LYS A 92 -0.88 -9.41 13.14
C LYS A 92 0.36 -10.30 12.99
N ILE A 93 1.52 -9.71 12.68
CA ILE A 93 2.78 -10.44 12.47
C ILE A 93 3.57 -10.45 13.78
N ASN A 94 4.12 -11.61 14.14
CA ASN A 94 5.06 -11.70 15.26
C ASN A 94 6.20 -10.68 15.07
N PRO A 95 6.54 -9.85 16.08
CA PRO A 95 7.55 -8.80 15.96
C PRO A 95 8.87 -9.26 15.34
N SER A 96 9.36 -10.45 15.71
CA SER A 96 10.61 -11.02 15.20
C SER A 96 10.61 -11.35 13.70
N ARG A 97 9.43 -11.36 13.05
CA ARG A 97 9.26 -11.70 11.63
C ARG A 97 8.92 -10.48 10.76
N ARG A 98 8.60 -9.33 11.36
CA ARG A 98 8.14 -8.14 10.63
C ARG A 98 9.14 -7.69 9.57
N GLN A 99 10.43 -7.62 9.92
CA GLN A 99 11.47 -7.19 8.99
C GLN A 99 11.56 -8.08 7.74
N PHE A 100 11.44 -9.40 7.90
CA PHE A 100 11.45 -10.33 6.77
C PHE A 100 10.40 -9.99 5.71
N TYR A 101 9.19 -9.59 6.13
CA TYR A 101 8.14 -9.20 5.20
C TYR A 101 8.33 -7.77 4.68
N ALA A 102 8.79 -6.85 5.53
CA ALA A 102 9.09 -5.46 5.15
C ALA A 102 10.17 -5.37 4.04
N ASP A 103 11.11 -6.31 4.00
CA ASP A 103 12.16 -6.39 2.99
C ASP A 103 11.66 -6.63 1.56
N PHE A 104 10.39 -6.98 1.38
CA PHE A 104 9.77 -7.21 0.07
C PHE A 104 8.87 -6.09 -0.40
N ILE A 105 8.36 -5.25 0.50
CA ILE A 105 7.33 -4.25 0.21
C ILE A 105 7.92 -3.13 -0.65
N LYS A 106 7.27 -2.86 -1.78
CA LYS A 106 7.55 -1.75 -2.70
C LYS A 106 6.47 -0.69 -2.72
N LYS A 107 5.21 -1.12 -2.59
CA LYS A 107 4.06 -0.23 -2.48
C LYS A 107 3.22 -0.63 -1.28
N ALA A 108 2.66 0.35 -0.60
CA ALA A 108 1.78 0.10 0.54
C ALA A 108 0.70 1.16 0.65
N VAL A 109 -0.32 0.83 1.46
CA VAL A 109 -1.36 1.77 1.87
C VAL A 109 -1.15 2.09 3.35
N LEU A 110 -1.19 3.37 3.66
CA LEU A 110 -1.24 3.92 5.00
C LEU A 110 -2.58 4.63 5.19
N VAL A 111 -3.15 4.56 6.37
CA VAL A 111 -4.38 5.28 6.71
C VAL A 111 -4.05 6.22 7.86
N THR A 112 -4.52 7.46 7.80
CA THR A 112 -4.50 8.33 8.98
C THR A 112 -5.40 7.76 10.06
N ILE A 113 -5.14 8.11 11.31
CA ILE A 113 -5.78 7.44 12.43
C ILE A 113 -6.14 8.44 13.51
N SER A 114 -7.25 8.15 14.18
CA SER A 114 -7.65 8.83 15.40
C SER A 114 -6.75 8.41 16.56
N ASP A 115 -6.60 9.31 17.53
CA ASP A 115 -5.72 9.19 18.70
C ASP A 115 -5.81 7.79 19.35
N SER A 116 -4.94 6.90 18.89
CA SER A 116 -4.88 5.52 19.34
C SER A 116 -3.72 5.39 20.31
N ARG A 117 -3.89 4.51 21.31
CA ARG A 117 -2.81 4.19 22.23
C ARG A 117 -1.72 3.44 21.46
N ASP A 118 -0.72 4.20 21.00
CA ASP A 118 0.50 3.75 20.32
C ASP A 118 0.33 3.22 18.87
N PRO A 119 0.04 4.13 17.93
CA PRO A 119 -0.18 3.76 16.54
C PRO A 119 1.05 3.26 15.80
N ASP A 120 2.22 3.65 16.26
CA ASP A 120 3.49 3.35 15.61
C ASP A 120 4.07 2.01 16.10
N SER A 121 3.60 1.48 17.24
CA SER A 121 4.08 0.20 17.81
C SER A 121 4.19 -0.98 16.83
N PRO A 122 3.28 -1.17 15.85
CA PRO A 122 3.41 -2.28 14.92
C PRO A 122 4.60 -2.12 13.97
N LEU A 123 5.00 -0.88 13.69
CA LEU A 123 6.06 -0.53 12.75
C LEU A 123 7.35 -0.10 13.44
N CYS A 124 7.34 0.01 14.77
CA CYS A 124 8.50 0.36 15.57
C CYS A 124 9.68 -0.59 15.26
N ALA A 125 10.84 0.00 14.98
CA ALA A 125 12.08 -0.67 14.58
C ALA A 125 12.03 -1.49 13.26
N VAL A 126 10.95 -1.38 12.47
CA VAL A 126 10.85 -2.00 11.14
C VAL A 126 11.32 -1.00 10.09
N ILE A 127 12.21 -1.44 9.22
CA ILE A 127 12.68 -0.65 8.07
C ILE A 127 12.02 -1.20 6.81
N PHE A 128 11.55 -0.32 5.94
CA PHE A 128 11.00 -0.67 4.63
C PHE A 128 12.00 -0.27 3.54
N PRO A 129 13.06 -1.09 3.29
CA PRO A 129 14.21 -0.69 2.48
C PRO A 129 13.93 -0.59 0.96
N LYS A 130 12.75 -1.04 0.52
CA LYS A 130 12.33 -1.06 -0.88
C LYS A 130 11.02 -0.32 -1.14
N LEU A 131 10.38 0.25 -0.11
CA LEU A 131 9.14 1.00 -0.27
C LEU A 131 9.44 2.29 -1.03
N GLU A 132 8.89 2.39 -2.23
CA GLU A 132 9.14 3.48 -3.20
C GLU A 132 7.89 4.34 -3.42
N ALA A 133 6.69 3.76 -3.27
CA ALA A 133 5.42 4.47 -3.37
C ALA A 133 4.49 4.13 -2.20
N LEU A 134 3.78 5.15 -1.70
CA LEU A 134 2.81 5.01 -0.62
C LEU A 134 1.52 5.72 -0.99
N LYS A 135 0.40 5.04 -0.78
CA LYS A 135 -0.93 5.66 -0.80
C LYS A 135 -1.35 6.00 0.64
N LEU A 136 -1.57 7.27 0.94
CA LEU A 136 -2.05 7.76 2.25
C LEU A 136 -3.55 8.06 2.15
N VAL A 137 -4.36 7.19 2.73
CA VAL A 137 -5.82 7.36 2.83
C VAL A 137 -6.16 8.18 4.06
N LEU A 138 -6.94 9.24 3.88
CA LEU A 138 -7.34 10.13 4.96
C LEU A 138 -8.66 9.65 5.58
N ASP A 139 -8.67 9.43 6.89
CA ASP A 139 -9.87 9.06 7.63
C ASP A 139 -10.66 10.29 8.07
N GLY A 140 -11.56 10.76 7.20
CA GLY A 140 -12.39 11.94 7.45
C GLY A 140 -13.57 11.79 8.41
N TYR A 141 -13.76 10.62 9.04
CA TYR A 141 -14.95 10.39 9.90
C TYR A 141 -14.64 10.26 11.40
N CYS A 142 -13.37 10.20 11.79
CA CYS A 142 -12.98 9.79 13.14
C CYS A 142 -12.00 10.75 13.83
N ASP A 143 -11.89 12.01 13.39
CA ASP A 143 -10.87 12.98 13.87
C ASP A 143 -9.44 12.45 13.71
N GLY A 144 -9.23 11.61 12.69
CA GLY A 144 -8.00 10.88 12.48
C GLY A 144 -7.02 11.61 11.59
N PHE A 145 -6.29 12.58 12.14
CA PHE A 145 -5.33 13.41 11.38
C PHE A 145 -3.87 13.00 11.56
N TYR A 146 -3.59 12.01 12.42
CA TYR A 146 -2.22 11.55 12.64
C TYR A 146 -1.74 10.68 11.47
N VAL A 147 -0.58 11.00 10.92
CA VAL A 147 0.11 10.20 9.90
C VAL A 147 1.08 9.23 10.60
N PRO A 148 0.85 7.91 10.54
CA PRO A 148 1.73 6.95 11.22
C PRO A 148 3.17 7.00 10.74
N LYS A 149 4.13 6.83 11.66
CA LYS A 149 5.55 6.88 11.33
C LYS A 149 6.00 5.59 10.66
N VAL A 150 6.65 5.73 9.51
CA VAL A 150 7.18 4.61 8.72
C VAL A 150 8.62 4.89 8.35
N ASN A 151 9.55 3.99 8.72
CA ASN A 151 10.94 4.11 8.29
C ASN A 151 11.10 3.57 6.86
N CYS A 152 11.01 4.46 5.88
CA CYS A 152 11.00 4.14 4.46
C CYS A 152 12.00 5.01 3.68
N PRO A 153 13.31 4.72 3.77
CA PRO A 153 14.36 5.63 3.30
C PRO A 153 14.38 5.88 1.78
N LYS A 154 13.64 5.07 1.00
CA LYS A 154 13.55 5.16 -0.46
C LYS A 154 12.19 5.60 -0.96
N LEU A 155 11.30 6.05 -0.06
CA LEU A 155 9.99 6.53 -0.47
C LEU A 155 10.15 7.83 -1.26
N THR A 156 9.72 7.82 -2.52
CA THR A 156 9.79 8.97 -3.43
C THR A 156 8.43 9.47 -3.86
N ASN A 157 7.40 8.61 -3.82
CA ASN A 157 6.06 8.90 -4.32
C ASN A 157 5.02 8.77 -3.21
N LEU A 158 4.26 9.84 -2.98
CA LEU A 158 3.13 9.85 -2.06
C LEU A 158 1.85 10.21 -2.82
N GLU A 159 0.89 9.31 -2.79
CA GLU A 159 -0.45 9.53 -3.33
C GLU A 159 -1.40 9.73 -2.16
N ILE A 160 -2.07 10.88 -2.09
CA ILE A 160 -2.99 11.22 -1.00
C ILE A 160 -4.41 10.96 -1.48
N ASP A 161 -5.15 10.17 -0.71
CA ASP A 161 -6.54 9.77 -1.01
C ASP A 161 -7.48 10.39 0.03
N PRO A 162 -7.96 11.61 -0.22
CA PRO A 162 -8.92 12.28 0.64
C PRO A 162 -10.32 11.66 0.47
N PRO A 163 -11.14 11.63 1.54
CA PRO A 163 -12.53 11.24 1.44
C PRO A 163 -13.31 12.29 0.66
N TYR A 164 -13.87 11.89 -0.48
CA TYR A 164 -14.63 12.74 -1.37
C TYR A 164 -15.79 11.95 -1.96
N GLU A 165 -16.97 12.57 -1.99
CA GLU A 165 -18.16 12.06 -2.68
C GLU A 165 -18.65 13.12 -3.66
N SER A 166 -18.73 12.78 -4.94
CA SER A 166 -19.19 13.69 -6.00
C SER A 166 -20.71 13.67 -6.21
N GLU A 167 -21.40 12.65 -5.67
CA GLU A 167 -22.85 12.47 -5.81
C GLU A 167 -23.46 12.06 -4.46
N PRO A 168 -24.67 12.52 -4.11
CA PRO A 168 -25.56 13.39 -4.89
C PRO A 168 -25.18 14.88 -4.85
N GLU A 169 -24.38 15.32 -3.89
CA GLU A 169 -23.81 16.67 -3.78
C GLU A 169 -22.33 16.54 -3.42
N GLU A 170 -21.49 17.45 -3.90
CA GLU A 170 -20.05 17.42 -3.59
C GLU A 170 -19.82 17.54 -2.08
N SER A 171 -19.24 16.50 -1.51
CA SER A 171 -18.94 16.41 -0.09
C SER A 171 -17.46 16.14 0.11
N PHE A 172 -16.83 17.02 0.87
CA PHE A 172 -15.44 16.90 1.31
C PHE A 172 -15.45 16.31 2.72
N GLY A 173 -14.87 15.13 2.90
CA GLY A 173 -14.82 14.48 4.21
C GLY A 173 -13.74 15.06 5.13
N ILE A 174 -12.97 16.05 4.69
CA ILE A 174 -12.00 16.80 5.50
C ILE A 174 -12.06 18.29 5.16
N THR A 175 -11.86 19.13 6.17
CA THR A 175 -11.76 20.58 6.06
C THR A 175 -10.34 21.01 5.66
N ARG A 176 -10.19 22.30 5.29
CA ARG A 176 -8.88 22.87 4.95
C ARG A 176 -7.91 22.86 6.12
N ASP A 177 -8.39 23.18 7.33
CA ASP A 177 -7.56 23.23 8.53
C ASP A 177 -7.08 21.82 8.94
N GLU A 178 -7.94 20.82 8.80
CA GLU A 178 -7.57 19.42 9.02
C GLU A 178 -6.53 18.95 8.00
N MET A 179 -6.67 19.39 6.76
CA MET A 179 -5.71 19.10 5.72
C MET A 179 -4.34 19.74 6.00
N ASP A 180 -4.30 20.99 6.49
CA ASP A 180 -3.06 21.64 6.90
C ASP A 180 -2.35 20.86 8.02
N ILE A 181 -3.09 20.35 9.01
CA ILE A 181 -2.54 19.49 10.08
C ILE A 181 -1.87 18.24 9.50
N ILE A 182 -2.47 17.61 8.48
CA ILE A 182 -1.91 16.42 7.82
C ILE A 182 -0.66 16.80 7.02
N LEU A 183 -0.75 17.85 6.19
CA LEU A 183 0.35 18.32 5.36
C LEU A 183 1.58 18.71 6.20
N ASP A 184 1.37 19.30 7.37
CA ASP A 184 2.46 19.70 8.27
C ASP A 184 3.29 18.53 8.82
N GLN A 185 2.73 17.33 8.85
CA GLN A 185 3.42 16.12 9.29
C GLN A 185 4.27 15.51 8.18
N ILE A 186 3.84 15.63 6.91
CA ILE A 186 4.44 14.92 5.77
C ILE A 186 5.97 15.10 5.67
N PRO A 187 6.55 16.31 5.75
CA PRO A 187 8.01 16.46 5.62
C PRO A 187 8.81 15.77 6.71
N ASN A 188 8.23 15.61 7.90
CA ASN A 188 8.90 14.95 9.03
C ASN A 188 8.79 13.43 8.94
N VAL A 189 7.68 12.91 8.38
CA VAL A 189 7.44 11.47 8.25
C VAL A 189 8.10 10.91 6.98
N PHE A 190 8.07 11.67 5.89
CA PHE A 190 8.52 11.27 4.56
C PHE A 190 9.49 12.31 3.95
N PRO A 191 10.70 12.46 4.51
CA PRO A 191 11.63 13.53 4.12
C PRO A 191 12.23 13.37 2.71
N SER A 192 12.16 12.17 2.13
CA SER A 192 12.77 11.85 0.82
C SER A 192 11.81 12.01 -0.37
N LEU A 193 10.61 12.56 -0.17
CA LEU A 193 9.61 12.65 -1.23
C LEU A 193 10.08 13.52 -2.39
N GLU A 194 9.80 13.03 -3.59
CA GLU A 194 10.04 13.71 -4.86
C GLU A 194 8.73 14.09 -5.55
N TYR A 195 7.67 13.28 -5.38
CA TYR A 195 6.40 13.42 -6.07
C TYR A 195 5.23 13.28 -5.10
N ILE A 196 4.26 14.19 -5.20
CA ILE A 196 2.98 14.12 -4.48
C ILE A 196 1.83 14.24 -5.47
N SER A 197 0.79 13.43 -5.30
CA SER A 197 -0.46 13.52 -6.07
C SER A 197 -1.68 13.32 -5.18
N PHE A 198 -2.86 13.73 -5.68
CA PHE A 198 -4.15 13.54 -5.03
C PHE A 198 -5.04 12.65 -5.90
N LEU A 199 -5.66 11.62 -5.30
CA LEU A 199 -6.57 10.72 -6.04
C LEU A 199 -7.97 11.30 -6.26
N ASN A 200 -8.39 12.19 -5.37
CA ASN A 200 -9.73 12.72 -5.30
C ASN A 200 -9.67 14.20 -4.94
N CYS A 201 -10.75 14.93 -5.27
CA CYS A 201 -10.90 16.34 -4.95
C CYS A 201 -10.62 16.63 -3.46
N VAL A 202 -9.82 17.67 -3.19
CA VAL A 202 -9.52 18.14 -1.83
C VAL A 202 -9.49 19.66 -1.76
N LYS A 203 -10.00 20.20 -0.64
CA LYS A 203 -9.89 21.63 -0.33
C LYS A 203 -8.63 21.89 0.48
N ILE A 204 -7.80 22.82 0.00
CA ILE A 204 -6.53 23.18 0.65
C ILE A 204 -6.45 24.70 0.83
N ASN A 205 -5.86 25.15 1.94
CA ASN A 205 -5.60 26.57 2.18
C ASN A 205 -4.59 27.13 1.16
N SER A 206 -4.80 28.38 0.76
CA SER A 206 -3.89 29.05 -0.18
C SER A 206 -2.46 29.09 0.39
N GLY A 207 -1.49 28.61 -0.38
CA GLY A 207 -0.09 28.56 0.03
C GLY A 207 0.34 27.33 0.83
N ALA A 208 -0.57 26.46 1.28
CA ALA A 208 -0.20 25.26 2.04
C ALA A 208 0.67 24.29 1.23
N LEU A 209 0.35 24.09 -0.05
CA LEU A 209 1.16 23.26 -0.96
C LEU A 209 2.56 23.86 -1.22
N LYS A 210 2.66 25.18 -1.29
CA LYS A 210 3.94 25.88 -1.40
C LYS A 210 4.77 25.68 -0.14
N HIS A 211 4.17 25.86 1.04
CA HIS A 211 4.82 25.62 2.33
C HIS A 211 5.29 24.16 2.48
N LEU A 212 4.49 23.19 2.02
CA LEU A 212 4.87 21.79 1.96
C LEU A 212 6.11 21.57 1.09
N ALA A 213 6.10 22.09 -0.14
CA ALA A 213 7.20 21.95 -1.08
C ALA A 213 8.51 22.56 -0.55
N GLU A 214 8.45 23.74 0.09
CA GLU A 214 9.62 24.40 0.71
C GLU A 214 10.29 23.58 1.82
N ARG A 215 9.54 22.66 2.45
CA ARG A 215 10.03 21.79 3.53
C ARG A 215 10.55 20.43 3.04
N LEU A 216 10.41 20.11 1.75
CA LEU A 216 10.83 18.85 1.16
C LEU A 216 12.10 19.04 0.30
N PRO A 217 13.28 18.57 0.76
CA PRO A 217 14.57 18.90 0.14
C PRO A 217 14.79 18.29 -1.26
N HIS A 218 14.01 17.28 -1.63
CA HIS A 218 14.14 16.56 -2.90
C HIS A 218 12.90 16.67 -3.79
N PHE A 219 11.97 17.56 -3.43
CA PHE A 219 10.70 17.70 -4.12
C PHE A 219 10.89 18.15 -5.57
N LYS A 220 10.20 17.47 -6.48
CA LYS A 220 10.28 17.73 -7.93
C LYS A 220 8.97 18.20 -8.49
N ASP A 221 7.86 17.57 -8.11
CA ASP A 221 6.58 17.81 -8.75
C ASP A 221 5.38 17.52 -7.84
N LEU A 222 4.30 18.27 -8.09
CA LEU A 222 3.01 18.18 -7.42
C LEU A 222 1.89 18.11 -8.47
N ASP A 223 1.08 17.06 -8.43
CA ASP A 223 -0.15 17.01 -9.21
C ASP A 223 -1.28 17.73 -8.46
N GLU A 224 -1.63 18.92 -8.93
CA GLU A 224 -2.68 19.77 -8.35
C GLU A 224 -4.04 19.61 -9.07
N SER A 225 -4.21 18.63 -9.97
CA SER A 225 -5.43 18.46 -10.78
C SER A 225 -6.72 18.31 -9.96
N GLU A 226 -6.60 17.74 -8.75
CA GLU A 226 -7.71 17.50 -7.83
C GLU A 226 -7.74 18.50 -6.65
N VAL A 227 -6.98 19.61 -6.71
CA VAL A 227 -6.89 20.57 -5.61
C VAL A 227 -7.81 21.77 -5.85
N ARG A 228 -8.62 22.11 -4.84
CA ARG A 228 -9.48 23.30 -4.80
C ARG A 228 -8.95 24.30 -3.77
N THR A 229 -8.57 25.49 -4.21
CA THR A 229 -8.08 26.57 -3.34
C THR A 229 -9.13 27.67 -3.15
N SER A 230 -9.02 28.42 -2.05
CA SER A 230 -9.99 29.44 -1.61
C SER A 230 -10.28 30.57 -2.61
N THR A 231 -9.54 30.70 -3.71
CA THR A 231 -9.81 31.73 -4.72
C THR A 231 -10.85 31.35 -5.76
N GLU A 232 -11.27 30.09 -5.82
CA GLU A 232 -12.21 29.62 -6.86
C GLU A 232 -13.67 29.44 -6.38
N ASP A 233 -13.90 29.32 -5.06
CA ASP A 233 -15.23 28.93 -4.53
C ASP A 233 -15.91 29.96 -3.61
N ASP A 234 -15.28 31.10 -3.29
CA ASP A 234 -15.93 32.16 -2.50
C ASP A 234 -16.81 33.08 -3.37
N SER A 235 -17.09 32.67 -4.60
CA SER A 235 -17.97 33.37 -5.55
C SER A 235 -19.24 32.59 -5.90
N ASP A 236 -19.84 31.90 -4.94
CA ASP A 236 -21.26 31.55 -5.01
C ASP A 236 -21.92 31.58 -3.62
N GLY A 237 -22.78 32.58 -3.41
CA GLY A 237 -24.03 32.50 -2.64
C GLY A 237 -23.97 32.53 -1.11
#